data_AF-F4R316-F1
#
_entry.id   AF-F4R316-F1
#
_cell.length_a   1.000
_cell.length_b   1.000
_cell.length_c   1.000
_cell.angle_alpha   90.00
_cell.angle_beta   90.00
_cell.angle_gamma   90.00
#
_symmetry.space_group_name_H-M   'P 1'
#
loop_
_entity.id
_entity.type
_entity.pdbx_description
1 polymer ?
#
loop_
_entity_poly.entity_id
_entity_poly.type
_entity_poly.pdbx_seq_one_letter_code
_entity_poly.pdbx_strand_id
1 'polypeptide(L)'
;MATKIVIGGKATYVGTHAFSRATDALEKIDLRDTTVIEDLIKNFKPILLVHCAAERRPDVAEKDPEGLSNGIHFVSSIYAQIMIVFDGNAPEGGYDINDEPNPTNLYGETKLAGEKATFESGEKGQVLSLRAPVLYGKAGRNDEAD
;
A
#
# COMPACT_ATOMS: atom_id res chain seq x y z
N MET A 1 -4.53 -8.67 -6.19
CA MET A 1 -4.32 -7.68 -5.11
C MET A 1 -4.63 -8.27 -3.74
N ALA A 2 -3.59 -8.59 -2.97
CA ALA A 2 -3.77 -8.91 -1.56
C ALA A 2 -3.79 -7.57 -0.79
N THR A 3 -4.91 -7.29 -0.15
CA THR A 3 -5.10 -6.09 0.67
C THR A 3 -5.30 -6.58 2.08
N LYS A 4 -4.60 -5.96 3.03
CA LYS A 4 -4.91 -6.06 4.45
C LYS A 4 -4.90 -4.62 4.96
N ILE A 5 -6.08 -4.08 5.19
CA ILE A 5 -6.22 -2.85 5.96
C ILE A 5 -6.17 -3.25 7.43
N VAL A 6 -5.39 -2.58 8.28
CA VAL A 6 -5.52 -2.76 9.74
C VAL A 6 -5.97 -1.41 10.28
N ILE A 7 -7.21 -1.38 10.77
CA ILE A 7 -7.78 -0.18 11.35
C ILE A 7 -7.89 -0.35 12.86
N GLY A 8 -7.10 0.39 13.63
CA GLY A 8 -7.13 0.37 15.10
C GLY A 8 -8.04 1.47 15.66
N GLY A 9 -8.71 1.20 16.79
CA GLY A 9 -9.50 2.13 17.60
C GLY A 9 -9.22 1.98 19.11
N LYS A 10 -9.73 2.89 19.96
CA LYS A 10 -9.63 2.75 21.44
C LYS A 10 -10.34 1.46 21.86
N ALA A 11 -9.55 0.47 22.30
CA ALA A 11 -9.89 -0.93 22.56
C ALA A 11 -10.03 -1.82 21.31
N THR A 12 -8.92 -2.46 20.93
CA THR A 12 -8.81 -3.82 20.35
C THR A 12 -9.77 -4.23 19.23
N TYR A 13 -10.25 -3.32 18.38
CA TYR A 13 -10.89 -3.71 17.13
C TYR A 13 -9.94 -3.46 15.98
N VAL A 14 -9.68 -4.50 15.20
CA VAL A 14 -8.85 -4.50 14.00
C VAL A 14 -9.77 -4.85 12.84
N GLY A 15 -10.24 -3.84 12.11
CA GLY A 15 -10.97 -4.06 10.87
C GLY A 15 -9.99 -4.52 9.80
N THR A 16 -10.15 -5.74 9.28
CA THR A 16 -9.28 -6.27 8.23
C THR A 16 -10.03 -6.49 6.93
N HIS A 17 -9.53 -5.87 5.87
CA HIS A 17 -10.19 -5.87 4.56
C HIS A 17 -9.27 -6.37 3.46
N ALA A 18 -9.82 -7.11 2.49
CA ALA A 18 -9.09 -7.66 1.36
C ALA A 18 -9.93 -7.64 0.06
N PHE A 19 -9.30 -7.41 -1.10
CA PHE A 19 -10.04 -7.51 -2.38
C PHE A 19 -10.13 -8.95 -2.89
N SER A 20 -8.98 -9.57 -3.21
CA SER A 20 -8.92 -10.92 -3.80
C SER A 20 -8.76 -12.07 -2.80
N ARG A 21 -8.56 -11.76 -1.51
CA ARG A 21 -8.36 -12.74 -0.42
C ARG A 21 -9.33 -12.51 0.74
N ALA A 22 -10.54 -12.03 0.46
CA ALA A 22 -11.58 -11.94 1.47
C ALA A 22 -11.88 -13.35 2.03
N THR A 23 -12.03 -13.43 3.35
CA THR A 23 -12.34 -14.66 4.12
C THR A 23 -13.31 -14.27 5.22
N ASP A 24 -13.77 -15.20 6.06
CA ASP A 24 -14.62 -14.87 7.21
C ASP A 24 -13.97 -13.85 8.18
N ALA A 25 -12.63 -13.74 8.15
CA ALA A 25 -11.88 -12.75 8.91
C ALA A 25 -11.51 -11.48 8.11
N LEU A 26 -11.76 -11.45 6.80
CA LEU A 26 -11.37 -10.35 5.90
C LEU A 26 -12.57 -9.87 5.09
N GLU A 27 -13.09 -8.69 5.42
CA GLU A 27 -14.20 -8.09 4.69
C GLU A 27 -13.77 -7.68 3.27
N LYS A 28 -14.63 -7.92 2.29
CA LYS A 28 -14.30 -7.62 0.90
C LYS A 28 -14.45 -6.12 0.64
N ILE A 29 -13.37 -5.47 0.20
CA ILE A 29 -13.39 -4.07 -0.24
C ILE A 29 -12.64 -3.90 -1.56
N ASP A 30 -13.18 -3.05 -2.43
CA ASP A 30 -12.48 -2.57 -3.62
C ASP A 30 -12.02 -1.13 -3.37
N LEU A 31 -10.70 -0.92 -3.37
CA LEU A 31 -10.12 0.39 -3.12
C LEU A 31 -10.20 1.35 -4.31
N ARG A 32 -10.76 0.89 -5.43
CA ARG A 32 -11.08 1.74 -6.59
C ARG A 32 -12.42 2.45 -6.42
N ASP A 33 -13.22 2.05 -5.43
CA ASP A 33 -14.47 2.70 -5.08
C ASP A 33 -14.24 3.66 -3.91
N THR A 34 -14.03 4.93 -4.22
CA THR A 34 -13.78 5.98 -3.21
C THR A 34 -14.94 6.14 -2.23
N THR A 35 -16.17 5.92 -2.67
CA THR A 35 -17.38 6.05 -1.84
C THR A 35 -17.35 5.04 -0.70
N VAL A 36 -16.99 3.79 -1.02
CA VAL A 36 -16.89 2.71 -0.03
C VAL A 36 -15.79 3.00 1.01
N ILE A 37 -14.67 3.59 0.58
CA ILE A 37 -13.58 3.93 1.51
C ILE A 37 -13.98 5.09 2.43
N GLU A 38 -14.61 6.13 1.88
CA GLU A 38 -15.10 7.27 2.66
C GLU A 38 -16.11 6.84 3.72
N ASP A 39 -17.08 6.02 3.32
CA ASP A 39 -18.08 5.45 4.24
C ASP A 39 -17.42 4.58 5.31
N LEU A 40 -16.43 3.75 4.94
CA LEU A 40 -15.69 2.93 5.88
C LEU A 40 -14.99 3.80 6.93
N ILE A 41 -14.24 4.81 6.50
CA ILE A 41 -13.49 5.69 7.41
C ILE A 41 -14.44 6.48 8.30
N LYS A 42 -15.53 7.01 7.74
CA LYS A 42 -16.53 7.78 8.48
C LYS A 42 -17.25 6.96 9.54
N ASN A 43 -17.60 5.71 9.22
CA ASN A 43 -18.32 4.83 10.14
C ASN A 43 -17.39 4.21 11.17
N PHE A 44 -16.21 3.74 10.74
CA PHE A 44 -15.25 3.08 11.61
C PHE A 44 -14.47 4.05 12.52
N LYS A 45 -14.16 5.25 12.01
CA LYS A 45 -13.35 6.28 12.67
C LYS A 45 -11.98 5.74 13.15
N PRO A 46 -11.10 5.35 12.21
CA PRO A 46 -9.74 4.90 12.53
C PRO A 46 -8.99 5.86 13.45
N ILE A 47 -8.15 5.34 14.33
CA ILE A 47 -6.99 6.10 14.85
C ILE A 47 -5.70 5.80 14.07
N LEU A 48 -5.66 4.72 13.29
CA LEU A 48 -4.53 4.28 12.46
C LEU A 48 -5.05 3.49 11.25
N LEU A 49 -4.49 3.71 10.06
CA LEU A 49 -4.87 3.05 8.80
C LEU A 49 -3.65 2.43 8.10
N VAL A 50 -3.36 1.15 8.36
CA VAL A 50 -2.26 0.49 7.65
C VAL A 50 -2.71 0.05 6.26
N HIS A 51 -2.14 0.62 5.19
CA HIS A 51 -2.49 0.32 3.80
C HIS A 51 -1.47 -0.63 3.16
N CYS A 52 -1.77 -1.93 3.18
CA CYS A 52 -0.94 -2.95 2.52
C CYS A 52 -1.47 -3.36 1.13
N ALA A 53 -2.47 -2.67 0.58
CA ALA A 53 -3.03 -3.01 -0.72
C ALA A 53 -2.07 -2.66 -1.84
N ALA A 54 -1.79 -3.62 -2.71
CA ALA A 54 -0.95 -3.40 -3.86
C ALA A 54 -1.20 -4.48 -4.92
N GLU A 55 -1.07 -4.11 -6.19
CA GLU A 55 -0.53 -5.07 -7.15
C GLU A 55 0.97 -5.20 -6.83
N ARG A 56 1.43 -6.43 -6.64
CA ARG A 56 2.83 -6.73 -6.27
C ARG A 56 3.62 -7.31 -7.45
N ARG A 57 2.93 -7.74 -8.52
CA ARG A 57 3.50 -8.42 -9.69
C ARG A 57 3.84 -7.39 -10.78
N PRO A 58 5.12 -7.14 -11.08
CA PRO A 58 5.51 -6.15 -12.08
C PRO A 58 4.97 -6.48 -13.49
N ASP A 59 4.94 -7.75 -13.87
CA ASP A 59 4.45 -8.21 -15.18
C ASP A 59 2.94 -7.98 -15.37
N VAL A 60 2.18 -8.01 -14.28
CA VAL A 60 0.75 -7.66 -14.29
C VAL A 60 0.59 -6.15 -14.33
N ALA A 61 1.43 -5.43 -13.58
CA ALA A 61 1.41 -3.98 -13.57
C ALA A 61 1.66 -3.38 -14.96
N GLU A 62 2.61 -3.93 -15.71
CA GLU A 62 2.92 -3.50 -17.08
C GLU A 62 1.78 -3.75 -18.08
N LYS A 63 0.90 -4.73 -17.82
CA LYS A 63 -0.22 -5.08 -18.71
C LYS A 63 -1.48 -4.27 -18.46
N ASP A 64 -1.59 -3.61 -17.30
CA ASP A 64 -2.76 -2.80 -16.93
C ASP A 64 -2.36 -1.46 -16.25
N PRO A 65 -1.73 -0.52 -16.99
CA PRO A 65 -1.32 0.76 -16.43
C PRO A 65 -2.51 1.60 -15.92
N GLU A 66 -3.67 1.53 -16.59
CA GLU A 66 -4.88 2.28 -16.22
C GLU A 66 -5.53 1.72 -14.94
N GLY A 67 -5.53 0.40 -14.75
CA GLY A 67 -6.03 -0.21 -13.52
C GLY A 67 -5.18 0.12 -12.29
N LEU A 68 -3.89 0.41 -12.47
CA LEU A 68 -2.99 0.83 -11.39
C LEU A 68 -3.23 2.28 -10.99
N SER A 69 -3.35 3.21 -11.94
CA SER A 69 -3.57 4.63 -11.63
C SER A 69 -4.89 4.86 -10.89
N ASN A 70 -5.94 4.11 -11.26
CA ASN A 70 -7.27 4.17 -10.64
C ASN A 70 -7.37 3.46 -9.28
N GLY A 71 -6.34 2.73 -8.84
CA GLY A 71 -6.29 2.09 -7.51
C GLY A 71 -5.62 2.94 -6.43
N ILE A 72 -5.08 4.10 -6.82
CA ILE A 72 -4.30 5.00 -5.97
C ILE A 72 -5.26 6.04 -5.38
N HIS A 73 -6.08 5.61 -4.42
CA HIS A 73 -6.94 6.50 -3.65
C HIS A 73 -6.44 6.59 -2.21
N PHE A 74 -6.01 7.79 -1.81
CA PHE A 74 -5.56 8.08 -0.45
C PHE A 74 -6.57 8.96 0.26
N VAL A 75 -6.86 8.58 1.49
CA VAL A 75 -7.77 9.22 2.43
C VAL A 75 -6.97 9.50 3.70
N SER A 76 -6.88 10.76 4.10
CA SER A 76 -6.01 11.26 5.16
C SER A 76 -6.09 10.49 6.50
N SER A 77 -5.25 9.47 6.69
CA SER A 77 -5.02 8.80 7.98
C SER A 77 -3.78 7.92 7.92
N ILE A 78 -2.92 8.04 8.94
CA ILE A 78 -1.62 7.37 9.15
C ILE A 78 -1.39 6.15 8.28
N TYR A 79 -0.60 6.37 7.24
CA TYR A 79 -0.23 5.39 6.22
C TYR A 79 1.04 4.62 6.60
N ALA A 80 1.19 3.41 6.06
CA ALA A 80 2.46 2.72 5.96
C ALA A 80 2.40 1.88 4.69
N GLN A 81 3.22 2.23 3.70
CA GLN A 81 3.24 1.59 2.39
C GLN A 81 4.60 0.94 2.14
N ILE A 82 4.62 -0.27 1.59
CA ILE A 82 5.84 -1.01 1.24
C ILE A 82 6.19 -0.78 -0.22
N MET A 83 7.40 -0.27 -0.46
CA MET A 83 7.81 0.25 -1.77
C MET A 83 9.23 -0.20 -2.14
N ILE A 84 9.44 -0.53 -3.42
CA ILE A 84 10.75 -0.63 -4.08
C ILE A 84 10.80 0.51 -5.09
N VAL A 85 11.62 1.52 -4.84
CA VAL A 85 11.62 2.79 -5.61
C VAL A 85 13.01 3.25 -6.04
N PHE A 86 14.05 2.47 -5.75
CA PHE A 86 15.42 2.80 -6.08
C PHE A 86 15.93 1.97 -7.25
N ASP A 87 16.96 2.48 -7.94
CA ASP A 87 17.51 1.89 -9.17
C ASP A 87 18.50 0.74 -8.94
N GLY A 88 18.91 0.51 -7.68
CA GLY A 88 19.88 -0.52 -7.31
C GLY A 88 21.35 -0.07 -7.38
N ASN A 89 21.62 1.17 -7.78
CA ASN A 89 22.96 1.77 -7.80
C ASN A 89 23.33 2.45 -6.46
N ALA A 90 23.12 1.74 -5.35
CA ALA A 90 23.33 2.31 -4.03
C ALA A 90 24.81 2.69 -3.79
N PRO A 91 25.09 3.79 -3.06
CA PRO A 91 26.43 4.06 -2.57
C PRO A 91 26.89 3.00 -1.55
N GLU A 92 28.18 3.04 -1.19
CA GLU A 92 28.73 2.17 -0.15
C GLU A 92 27.96 2.40 1.18
N GLY A 93 27.31 1.35 1.68
CA GLY A 93 26.44 1.42 2.86
C GLY A 93 24.93 1.31 2.58
N GLY A 94 24.51 1.37 1.30
CA GLY A 94 23.09 1.27 0.92
C GLY A 94 22.40 2.64 0.81
N TYR A 95 21.10 2.63 0.55
CA TYR A 95 20.29 3.86 0.46
C TYR A 95 19.90 4.39 1.85
N ASP A 96 19.96 5.71 2.02
CA ASP A 96 19.38 6.45 3.15
C ASP A 96 17.89 6.77 2.92
N ILE A 97 17.15 7.06 3.99
CA ILE A 97 15.74 7.48 3.89
C ILE A 97 15.56 8.78 3.10
N ASN A 98 16.59 9.64 3.08
CA ASN A 98 16.57 10.92 2.38
C ASN A 98 17.07 10.83 0.93
N ASP A 99 17.54 9.66 0.48
CA ASP A 99 17.98 9.48 -0.91
C ASP A 99 16.80 9.62 -1.88
N GLU A 100 17.08 10.24 -3.03
CA GLU A 100 16.07 10.47 -4.06
C GLU A 100 15.69 9.14 -4.74
N PRO A 101 14.40 8.78 -4.76
CA PRO A 101 13.93 7.60 -5.47
C PRO A 101 14.14 7.71 -6.99
N ASN A 102 14.60 6.63 -7.61
CA ASN A 102 14.81 6.52 -9.06
C ASN A 102 14.26 5.17 -9.56
N PRO A 103 12.93 5.01 -9.71
CA PRO A 103 12.35 3.75 -10.13
C PRO A 103 12.72 3.42 -11.58
N THR A 104 13.00 2.14 -11.85
CA THR A 104 13.47 1.65 -13.17
C THR A 104 12.39 0.94 -13.99
N ASN A 105 11.17 0.83 -13.46
CA ASN A 105 10.03 0.20 -14.13
C ASN A 105 8.71 0.83 -13.68
N LEU A 106 7.64 0.57 -14.45
CA LEU A 106 6.30 1.11 -14.18
C LEU A 106 5.80 0.73 -12.78
N TYR A 107 6.12 -0.48 -12.32
CA TYR A 107 5.77 -0.93 -10.98
C TYR A 107 6.34 0.02 -9.91
N GLY A 108 7.64 0.31 -9.94
CA GLY A 108 8.31 1.22 -9.02
C GLY A 108 7.82 2.67 -9.17
N GLU A 109 7.51 3.10 -10.38
CA GLU A 109 6.90 4.41 -10.64
C GLU A 109 5.53 4.55 -9.95
N THR A 110 4.68 3.53 -10.06
CA THR A 110 3.35 3.54 -9.40
C THR A 110 3.47 3.53 -7.88
N LYS A 111 4.51 2.86 -7.35
CA LYS A 111 4.83 2.88 -5.92
C LYS A 111 5.22 4.28 -5.48
N LEU A 112 6.19 4.89 -6.16
CA LEU A 112 6.63 6.25 -5.85
C LEU A 112 5.49 7.28 -5.97
N ALA A 113 4.62 7.15 -6.97
CA ALA A 113 3.43 7.99 -7.11
C ALA A 113 2.48 7.83 -5.90
N GLY A 114 2.30 6.60 -5.43
CA GLY A 114 1.53 6.30 -4.23
C GLY A 114 2.11 6.96 -2.96
N GLU A 115 3.43 6.86 -2.79
CA GLU A 115 4.14 7.50 -1.67
C GLU A 115 3.96 9.03 -1.68
N LYS A 116 4.12 9.66 -2.85
CA LYS A 116 3.94 11.12 -2.99
C LYS A 116 2.53 11.56 -2.64
N ALA A 117 1.51 10.92 -3.23
CA ALA A 117 0.12 11.27 -2.97
C ALA A 117 -0.30 10.99 -1.51
N THR A 118 0.32 9.99 -0.86
CA THR A 118 0.18 9.76 0.58
C THR A 118 0.65 10.95 1.41
N PHE A 119 1.84 11.49 1.13
CA PHE A 119 2.36 12.68 1.81
C PHE A 119 1.61 13.97 1.46
N GLU A 120 1.08 14.10 0.25
CA GLU A 120 0.28 15.26 -0.17
C GLU A 120 -1.11 15.28 0.46
N SER A 121 -1.71 14.11 0.71
CA SER A 121 -3.08 14.00 1.24
C SER A 121 -3.17 14.14 2.76
N GLY A 122 -2.09 13.89 3.50
CA GLY A 122 -2.11 13.87 4.97
C GLY A 122 -1.35 15.03 5.62
N GLU A 123 -1.67 15.29 6.89
CA GLU A 123 -0.98 16.33 7.65
C GLU A 123 0.43 15.88 8.06
N LYS A 124 1.35 16.84 8.17
CA LYS A 124 2.72 16.59 8.64
C LYS A 124 2.70 15.92 10.02
N GLY A 125 3.36 14.77 10.13
CA GLY A 125 3.40 13.99 11.38
C GLY A 125 2.26 12.98 11.54
N GLN A 126 1.29 12.95 10.61
CA GLN A 126 0.21 11.96 10.57
C GLN A 126 0.38 10.97 9.40
N VAL A 127 1.51 10.99 8.71
CA VAL A 127 1.77 10.13 7.55
C VAL A 127 3.13 9.46 7.71
N LEU A 128 3.20 8.18 7.38
CA LEU A 128 4.43 7.40 7.36
C LEU A 128 4.51 6.59 6.05
N SER A 129 5.72 6.43 5.53
CA SER A 129 6.04 5.55 4.41
C SER A 129 7.10 4.55 4.88
N LEU A 130 6.96 3.28 4.52
CA LEU A 130 7.86 2.20 4.96
C LEU A 130 8.42 1.45 3.75
N ARG A 131 9.51 1.93 3.17
CA ARG A 131 10.20 1.21 2.09
C ARG A 131 10.78 -0.10 2.64
N ALA A 132 10.41 -1.23 2.06
CA ALA A 132 10.92 -2.54 2.47
C ALA A 132 11.47 -3.28 1.24
N PRO A 133 12.53 -4.08 1.41
CA PRO A 133 13.06 -4.91 0.34
C PRO A 133 12.11 -6.08 0.03
N VAL A 134 12.54 -7.00 -0.83
CA VAL A 134 11.82 -8.25 -1.12
C VAL A 134 11.40 -8.92 0.19
N LEU A 135 10.09 -9.14 0.33
CA LEU A 135 9.49 -9.76 1.51
C LEU A 135 9.38 -11.27 1.30
N TYR A 136 9.65 -12.03 2.36
CA TYR A 136 9.48 -13.48 2.35
C TYR A 136 8.71 -13.94 3.60
N GLY A 137 8.06 -15.10 3.49
CA GLY A 137 7.27 -15.67 4.56
C GLY A 137 6.42 -16.83 4.06
N LYS A 138 5.52 -17.32 4.92
CA LYS A 138 4.60 -18.39 4.54
C LYS A 138 3.64 -17.89 3.46
N ALA A 139 3.81 -18.39 2.24
CA ALA A 139 2.91 -18.17 1.13
C ALA A 139 1.79 -19.23 1.12
N GLY A 140 0.58 -18.85 0.67
CA GLY A 140 -0.54 -19.79 0.53
C GLY A 140 -0.43 -20.62 -0.75
N ARG A 141 0.14 -20.06 -1.82
CA ARG A 141 0.42 -20.72 -3.11
C ARG A 141 1.75 -20.25 -3.69
N ASN A 142 2.34 -21.01 -4.63
CA ASN A 142 3.65 -20.67 -5.20
C ASN A 142 3.62 -19.42 -6.09
N ASP A 143 2.50 -19.12 -6.74
CA ASP A 143 2.27 -17.84 -7.44
C ASP A 143 2.12 -16.65 -6.46
N GLU A 144 2.16 -16.93 -5.16
CA GLU A 144 2.13 -15.96 -4.06
C GLU A 144 3.50 -15.64 -3.47
N ALA A 145 4.53 -16.43 -3.79
CA ALA A 145 5.92 -16.07 -3.59
C ALA A 145 6.40 -15.20 -4.76
N ASP A 146 7.31 -14.27 -4.48
CA ASP A 146 8.08 -13.58 -5.53
C ASP A 146 9.27 -14.46 -5.96
#